data_AF-A0A1W2E5Z0-F1
#
_entry.id   AF-A0A1W2E5Z0-F1
#
_cell.length_a   1.000
_cell.length_b   1.000
_cell.length_c   1.000
_cell.angle_alpha   90.00
_cell.angle_beta   90.00
_cell.angle_gamma   90.00
#
_symmetry.space_group_name_H-M   'P 1'
#
loop_
_entity.id
_entity.type
_entity.pdbx_description
1 polymer ?
#
loop_
_entity_poly.entity_id
_entity_poly.type
_entity_poly.pdbx_seq_one_letter_code
_entity_poly.pdbx_strand_id
1 'polypeptide(L)'
;MAKTIWTLDLEGSPTNEDCAQIGHTPNFDLVNTAEAMLHRAALIAVAGSPPAGITLRIKANAHDFGTYRTVEARIDNEQDDGSHASYLETLEAGIAFWHQAGFAPPEFGKLTASDQLVSFVLEAVASALRITRPSSTGAFFPESSGPLHRNLSAAFPEAAQRAFSEGGLPC
;
A
#
# COMPACT_ATOMS: atom_id res chain seq x y z
N MET A 1 10.62 32.41 0.98
CA MET A 1 10.70 31.70 -0.32
C MET A 1 9.33 31.11 -0.59
N ALA A 2 8.95 30.92 -1.86
CA ALA A 2 7.68 30.25 -2.17
C ALA A 2 7.84 28.75 -1.86
N LYS A 3 6.89 28.20 -1.13
CA LYS A 3 6.87 26.79 -0.75
C LYS A 3 6.85 25.91 -1.99
N THR A 4 7.92 25.14 -2.24
CA THR A 4 8.01 24.25 -3.41
C THR A 4 7.31 22.93 -3.09
N ILE A 5 6.03 22.84 -3.44
CA ILE A 5 5.25 21.60 -3.38
C ILE A 5 5.06 21.05 -4.78
N TRP A 6 5.30 19.76 -4.95
CA TRP A 6 5.07 19.04 -6.20
C TRP A 6 4.49 17.64 -5.91
N THR A 7 4.06 16.95 -6.96
CA THR A 7 3.42 15.64 -6.86
C THR A 7 4.01 14.64 -7.82
N LEU A 8 4.00 13.38 -7.43
CA LEU A 8 4.40 12.22 -8.23
C LEU A 8 3.23 11.22 -8.24
N ASP A 9 2.77 10.83 -9.43
CA ASP A 9 1.80 9.75 -9.57
C ASP A 9 2.54 8.40 -9.52
N LEU A 10 1.98 7.45 -8.77
CA LEU A 10 2.57 6.14 -8.47
C LEU A 10 1.64 5.02 -8.93
N GLU A 11 0.76 5.28 -9.90
CA GLU A 11 -0.19 4.34 -10.47
C GLU A 11 -1.24 3.81 -9.48
N GLY A 12 -2.20 3.03 -9.98
CA GLY A 12 -3.29 2.45 -9.18
C GLY A 12 -2.97 1.06 -8.62
N SER A 13 -2.00 0.35 -9.20
CA SER A 13 -1.70 -1.06 -8.96
C SER A 13 -0.24 -1.38 -9.29
N PRO A 14 0.31 -2.53 -8.85
CA PRO A 14 1.60 -3.01 -9.34
C PRO A 14 1.62 -3.14 -10.86
N THR A 15 2.79 -2.91 -11.46
CA THR A 15 2.90 -2.69 -12.92
C THR A 15 2.62 -3.91 -13.78
N ASN A 16 2.75 -5.12 -13.25
CA ASN A 16 2.52 -6.38 -13.96
C ASN A 16 1.28 -7.16 -13.45
N GLU A 17 0.41 -6.53 -12.67
CA GLU A 17 -0.83 -7.14 -12.19
C GLU A 17 -2.02 -6.69 -13.05
N ASP A 18 -3.06 -7.53 -13.16
CA ASP A 18 -4.31 -7.15 -13.83
C ASP A 18 -5.00 -6.04 -13.01
N CYS A 19 -5.02 -4.82 -13.55
CA CYS A 19 -5.60 -3.67 -12.86
C CYS A 19 -7.10 -3.51 -13.13
N ALA A 20 -7.81 -2.83 -12.24
CA ALA A 20 -9.21 -2.50 -12.48
C ALA A 20 -9.36 -1.59 -13.71
N GLN A 21 -10.29 -1.92 -14.61
CA GLN A 21 -10.52 -1.18 -15.85
C GLN A 21 -11.95 -0.66 -15.94
N ILE A 22 -12.08 0.64 -16.26
CA ILE A 22 -13.37 1.29 -16.49
C ILE A 22 -14.14 0.55 -17.58
N GLY A 23 -15.41 0.23 -17.32
CA GLY A 23 -16.28 -0.48 -18.28
C GLY A 23 -16.08 -2.00 -18.33
N HIS A 24 -15.05 -2.54 -17.69
CA HIS A 24 -14.78 -3.98 -17.61
C HIS A 24 -14.95 -4.54 -16.21
N THR A 25 -14.45 -3.84 -15.19
CA THR A 25 -14.50 -4.29 -13.80
C THR A 25 -15.87 -3.99 -13.18
N PRO A 26 -16.62 -5.00 -12.70
CA PRO A 26 -17.83 -4.77 -11.91
C PRO A 26 -17.52 -3.94 -10.66
N ASN A 27 -18.42 -3.02 -10.30
CA ASN A 27 -18.23 -2.10 -9.18
C ASN A 27 -16.89 -1.33 -9.26
N PHE A 28 -16.49 -0.91 -10.47
CA PHE A 28 -15.19 -0.28 -10.75
C PHE A 28 -14.78 0.77 -9.70
N ASP A 29 -15.63 1.72 -9.35
CA ASP A 29 -15.31 2.79 -8.39
C ASP A 29 -14.84 2.24 -7.04
N LEU A 30 -15.53 1.19 -6.55
CA LEU A 30 -15.24 0.52 -5.30
C LEU A 30 -13.96 -0.32 -5.41
N VAL A 31 -13.82 -1.11 -6.48
CA VAL A 31 -12.66 -1.98 -6.70
C VAL A 31 -11.39 -1.16 -6.91
N ASN A 32 -11.41 -0.15 -7.76
CA ASN A 32 -10.25 0.70 -8.03
C ASN A 32 -9.86 1.55 -6.81
N THR A 33 -10.82 1.92 -5.95
CA THR A 33 -10.49 2.52 -4.64
C THR A 33 -9.75 1.52 -3.75
N ALA A 34 -10.23 0.29 -3.62
CA ALA A 34 -9.56 -0.75 -2.83
C ALA A 34 -8.17 -1.07 -3.38
N GLU A 35 -8.04 -1.19 -4.70
CA GLU A 35 -6.78 -1.46 -5.39
C GLU A 35 -5.73 -0.38 -5.11
N ALA A 36 -6.08 0.90 -5.29
CA ALA A 36 -5.16 2.01 -4.99
C ALA A 36 -4.80 2.07 -3.49
N MET A 37 -5.75 1.77 -2.58
CA MET A 37 -5.47 1.68 -1.15
C MET A 37 -4.48 0.55 -0.80
N LEU A 38 -4.63 -0.61 -1.45
CA LEU A 38 -3.70 -1.74 -1.28
C LEU A 38 -2.35 -1.46 -1.93
N HIS A 39 -2.32 -0.79 -3.08
CA HIS A 39 -1.08 -0.39 -3.73
C HIS A 39 -0.29 0.57 -2.84
N ARG A 40 -0.96 1.55 -2.23
CA ARG A 40 -0.35 2.43 -1.21
C ARG A 40 0.22 1.63 -0.03
N ALA A 41 -0.51 0.65 0.48
CA ALA A 41 -0.03 -0.19 1.58
C ALA A 41 1.19 -1.04 1.18
N ALA A 42 1.21 -1.54 -0.06
CA ALA A 42 2.31 -2.30 -0.62
C ALA A 42 3.57 -1.43 -0.84
N LEU A 43 3.41 -0.20 -1.34
CA LEU A 43 4.50 0.79 -1.42
C LEU A 43 5.06 1.10 -0.02
N ILE A 44 4.19 1.26 0.99
CA ILE A 44 4.63 1.43 2.39
C ILE A 44 5.35 0.19 2.92
N ALA A 45 4.94 -1.02 2.53
CA ALA A 45 5.65 -2.24 2.94
C ALA A 45 7.11 -2.21 2.47
N VAL A 46 7.35 -1.80 1.23
CA VAL A 46 8.69 -1.76 0.63
C VAL A 46 9.50 -0.54 1.10
N ALA A 47 8.92 0.66 1.02
CA ALA A 47 9.62 1.93 1.27
C ALA A 47 9.63 2.35 2.75
N GLY A 48 8.72 1.81 3.57
CA GLY A 48 8.44 2.31 4.90
C GLY A 48 7.43 3.46 4.92
N SER A 49 7.14 3.97 6.13
CA SER A 49 6.25 5.12 6.29
C SER A 49 6.86 6.37 5.66
N PRO A 50 6.06 7.26 5.03
CA PRO A 50 6.57 8.49 4.44
C PRO A 50 7.31 9.36 5.47
N PRO A 51 8.50 9.89 5.15
CA PRO A 51 9.18 10.85 6.00
C PRO A 51 8.43 12.20 6.04
N ALA A 52 8.84 13.08 6.96
CA ALA A 52 8.27 14.43 7.05
C ALA A 52 8.35 15.14 5.69
N GLY A 53 7.28 15.83 5.29
CA GLY A 53 7.20 16.48 3.98
C GLY A 53 6.69 15.61 2.83
N ILE A 54 6.61 14.28 2.98
CA ILE A 54 6.00 13.39 1.98
C ILE A 54 4.67 12.86 2.49
N THR A 55 3.64 12.86 1.66
CA THR A 55 2.35 12.24 1.96
C THR A 55 1.88 11.40 0.79
N LEU A 56 1.60 10.12 1.06
CA LEU A 56 0.94 9.24 0.10
C LEU A 56 -0.57 9.32 0.27
N ARG A 57 -1.29 9.68 -0.79
CA ARG A 57 -2.75 9.80 -0.82
C ARG A 57 -3.35 9.09 -2.02
N ILE A 58 -4.64 8.78 -1.93
CA ILE A 58 -5.41 8.30 -3.09
C ILE A 58 -5.93 9.51 -3.85
N LYS A 59 -5.51 9.66 -5.10
CA LYS A 59 -5.89 10.75 -6.00
C LYS A 59 -7.04 10.28 -6.87
N ALA A 60 -8.13 11.05 -6.92
CA ALA A 60 -9.18 10.86 -7.91
C ALA A 60 -8.81 11.61 -9.20
N ASN A 61 -8.81 10.90 -10.32
CA ASN A 61 -8.49 11.40 -11.65
C ASN A 61 -9.74 11.30 -12.53
N ALA A 62 -10.35 12.45 -12.80
CA ALA A 62 -11.51 12.53 -13.69
C ALA A 62 -11.07 12.36 -15.15
N HIS A 63 -11.77 11.49 -15.88
CA HIS A 63 -11.60 11.24 -17.30
C HIS A 63 -12.97 11.16 -17.98
N ASP A 64 -13.00 11.23 -19.31
CA ASP A 64 -14.24 11.22 -20.10
C ASP A 64 -15.09 9.94 -19.91
N PHE A 65 -14.50 8.87 -19.39
CA PHE A 65 -15.15 7.57 -19.19
C PHE A 65 -15.48 7.26 -17.72
N GLY A 66 -15.15 8.17 -16.80
CA GLY A 66 -15.34 7.98 -15.37
C GLY A 66 -14.17 8.53 -14.55
N THR A 67 -14.17 8.25 -13.25
CA THR A 67 -13.09 8.65 -12.35
C THR A 67 -12.31 7.42 -11.93
N TYR A 68 -11.02 7.37 -12.28
CA TYR A 68 -10.10 6.35 -11.75
C TYR A 68 -9.28 6.95 -10.61
N ARG A 69 -8.61 6.08 -9.85
CA ARG A 69 -7.85 6.43 -8.65
C ARG A 69 -6.46 5.81 -8.71
N THR A 70 -5.47 6.63 -8.36
CA THR A 70 -4.06 6.26 -8.26
C THR A 70 -3.52 6.64 -6.88
N VAL A 71 -2.35 6.11 -6.54
CA VAL A 71 -1.56 6.60 -5.42
C VAL A 71 -0.77 7.83 -5.91
N GLU A 72 -0.81 8.91 -5.15
CA GLU A 72 -0.02 10.12 -5.42
C GLU A 72 0.83 10.44 -4.20
N ALA A 73 2.13 10.64 -4.40
CA ALA A 73 2.98 11.29 -3.42
C ALA A 73 2.87 12.80 -3.59
N ARG A 74 2.63 13.51 -2.49
CA ARG A 74 2.76 14.97 -2.39
C ARG A 74 4.01 15.30 -1.59
N ILE A 75 4.91 16.07 -2.18
CA ILE A 75 6.23 16.36 -1.66
C ILE A 75 6.33 17.84 -1.30
N ASP A 76 6.87 18.13 -0.13
CA ASP A 76 7.16 19.46 0.40
C ASP A 76 8.65 19.58 0.69
N ASN A 77 9.42 20.11 -0.26
CA ASN A 77 10.88 20.14 -0.20
C ASN A 77 11.44 20.96 0.97
N GLU A 78 10.64 21.85 1.57
CA GLU A 78 11.08 22.63 2.75
C GLU A 78 11.19 21.78 4.02
N GLN A 79 10.59 20.57 4.01
CA GLN A 79 10.64 19.60 5.12
C GLN A 79 11.60 18.45 4.85
N ASP A 80 12.42 18.52 3.79
CA ASP A 80 13.41 17.49 3.50
C ASP A 80 14.54 17.51 4.54
N ASP A 81 14.67 16.40 5.26
CA ASP A 81 15.76 16.13 6.21
C ASP A 81 16.94 15.38 5.56
N GLY A 82 16.93 15.25 4.23
CA GLY A 82 17.88 14.50 3.42
C GLY A 82 17.40 13.11 3.05
N SER A 83 16.22 12.68 3.53
CA SER A 83 15.65 11.35 3.24
C SER A 83 14.72 11.32 2.01
N HIS A 84 14.31 12.48 1.47
CA HIS A 84 13.30 12.50 0.39
C HIS A 84 13.77 11.77 -0.86
N ALA A 85 15.02 12.01 -1.30
CA ALA A 85 15.53 11.45 -2.54
C ALA A 85 15.53 9.92 -2.54
N SER A 86 16.03 9.27 -1.49
CA SER A 86 16.07 7.80 -1.41
C SER A 86 14.69 7.17 -1.22
N TYR A 87 13.80 7.85 -0.50
CA TYR A 87 12.41 7.42 -0.36
C TYR A 87 11.68 7.46 -1.71
N LEU A 88 11.83 8.57 -2.45
CA LEU A 88 11.22 8.75 -3.77
C LEU A 88 11.79 7.78 -4.81
N GLU A 89 13.10 7.53 -4.80
CA GLU A 89 13.73 6.51 -5.65
C GLU A 89 13.11 5.12 -5.43
N THR A 90 12.84 4.76 -4.16
CA THR A 90 12.17 3.50 -3.82
C THR A 90 10.73 3.46 -4.32
N LEU A 91 10.00 4.57 -4.25
CA LEU A 91 8.62 4.67 -4.75
C LEU A 91 8.56 4.61 -6.28
N GLU A 92 9.46 5.32 -6.98
CA GLU A 92 9.53 5.34 -8.44
C GLU A 92 9.97 4.00 -9.03
N ALA A 93 10.84 3.26 -8.33
CA ALA A 93 11.16 1.88 -8.68
C ALA A 93 9.90 0.99 -8.66
N GLY A 94 8.92 1.35 -7.82
CA GLY A 94 7.61 0.73 -7.75
C GLY A 94 7.65 -0.74 -7.33
N ILE A 95 6.56 -1.43 -7.60
CA ILE A 95 6.43 -2.88 -7.43
C ILE A 95 5.79 -3.47 -8.67
N ALA A 96 6.34 -4.59 -9.15
CA ALA A 96 5.83 -5.30 -10.31
C ALA A 96 4.65 -6.20 -9.94
N PHE A 97 4.72 -6.85 -8.78
CA PHE A 97 3.71 -7.82 -8.32
C PHE A 97 3.42 -7.66 -6.83
N TRP A 98 2.20 -8.03 -6.42
CA TRP A 98 1.76 -7.93 -5.00
C TRP A 98 2.69 -8.67 -4.03
N HIS A 99 3.17 -9.84 -4.45
CA HIS A 99 4.00 -10.70 -3.59
C HIS A 99 5.38 -10.10 -3.27
N GLN A 100 5.88 -9.13 -4.06
CA GLN A 100 7.12 -8.42 -3.76
C GLN A 100 7.00 -7.55 -2.51
N ALA A 101 5.78 -7.11 -2.19
CA ALA A 101 5.44 -6.38 -0.97
C ALA A 101 4.83 -7.29 0.12
N GLY A 102 4.85 -8.62 -0.07
CA GLY A 102 4.31 -9.59 0.89
C GLY A 102 2.79 -9.75 0.83
N PHE A 103 2.12 -9.20 -0.18
CA PHE A 103 0.68 -9.33 -0.39
C PHE A 103 0.37 -10.53 -1.29
N ALA A 104 -0.69 -11.27 -0.96
CA ALA A 104 -1.34 -12.12 -1.94
C ALA A 104 -2.15 -11.25 -2.92
N PRO A 105 -2.32 -11.66 -4.19
CA PRO A 105 -3.20 -10.97 -5.13
C PRO A 105 -4.62 -10.80 -4.53
N PRO A 106 -5.15 -9.57 -4.45
CA PRO A 106 -6.45 -9.34 -3.83
C PRO A 106 -7.61 -9.93 -4.64
N GLU A 107 -8.51 -10.64 -3.97
CA GLU A 107 -9.73 -11.18 -4.60
C GLU A 107 -10.83 -10.10 -4.67
N PHE A 108 -10.66 -9.11 -5.55
CA PHE A 108 -11.58 -7.97 -5.66
C PHE A 108 -13.03 -8.34 -5.95
N GLY A 109 -13.31 -9.51 -6.53
CA GLY A 109 -14.67 -10.02 -6.73
C GLY A 109 -15.46 -10.24 -5.42
N LYS A 110 -14.79 -10.31 -4.26
CA LYS A 110 -15.44 -10.35 -2.95
C LYS A 110 -16.01 -9.00 -2.52
N LEU A 111 -15.60 -7.92 -3.17
CA LEU A 111 -15.99 -6.55 -2.82
C LEU A 111 -17.24 -6.13 -3.61
N THR A 112 -18.40 -6.29 -2.97
CA THR A 112 -19.72 -6.07 -3.60
C THR A 112 -20.44 -4.84 -3.08
N ALA A 113 -20.03 -4.29 -1.94
CA ALA A 113 -20.65 -3.12 -1.31
C ALA A 113 -19.61 -2.22 -0.63
N SER A 114 -19.89 -0.91 -0.60
CA SER A 114 -18.94 0.11 -0.12
C SER A 114 -18.60 0.01 1.37
N ASP A 115 -19.51 -0.52 2.19
CA ASP A 115 -19.30 -0.76 3.62
C ASP A 115 -18.25 -1.85 3.91
N GLN A 116 -17.94 -2.70 2.92
CA GLN A 116 -16.91 -3.73 3.01
C GLN A 116 -15.49 -3.19 2.78
N LEU A 117 -15.34 -2.02 2.15
CA LEU A 117 -14.05 -1.49 1.67
C LEU A 117 -12.96 -1.46 2.74
N VAL A 118 -13.27 -0.85 3.89
CA VAL A 118 -12.29 -0.67 4.98
C VAL A 118 -11.87 -2.04 5.53
N SER A 119 -12.82 -2.94 5.78
CA SER A 119 -12.51 -4.28 6.29
C SER A 119 -11.74 -5.11 5.26
N PHE A 120 -12.05 -4.99 3.96
CA PHE A 120 -11.32 -5.67 2.89
C PHE A 120 -9.85 -5.25 2.85
N VAL A 121 -9.59 -3.95 2.91
CA VAL A 121 -8.22 -3.42 2.94
C VAL A 121 -7.47 -3.86 4.20
N LEU A 122 -8.09 -3.75 5.38
CA LEU A 122 -7.49 -4.18 6.65
C LEU A 122 -7.16 -5.68 6.66
N GLU A 123 -8.06 -6.53 6.15
CA GLU A 123 -7.81 -7.97 6.08
C GLU A 123 -6.67 -8.33 5.10
N ALA A 124 -6.56 -7.63 3.98
CA ALA A 124 -5.45 -7.83 3.05
C ALA A 124 -4.10 -7.44 3.69
N VAL A 125 -4.04 -6.32 4.40
CA VAL A 125 -2.83 -5.92 5.15
C VAL A 125 -2.53 -6.90 6.29
N ALA A 126 -3.55 -7.35 7.03
CA ALA A 126 -3.38 -8.35 8.07
C ALA A 126 -2.88 -9.69 7.49
N SER A 127 -3.35 -10.09 6.30
CA SER A 127 -2.86 -11.24 5.58
C SER A 127 -1.38 -11.08 5.19
N ALA A 128 -0.99 -9.92 4.65
CA ALA A 128 0.42 -9.63 4.34
C ALA A 128 1.31 -9.69 5.58
N LEU A 129 0.84 -9.21 6.73
CA LEU A 129 1.55 -9.34 8.01
C LEU A 129 1.71 -10.80 8.44
N ARG A 130 0.68 -11.64 8.24
CA ARG A 130 0.79 -13.09 8.50
C ARG A 130 1.76 -13.76 7.53
N ILE A 131 1.79 -13.37 6.26
CA ILE A 131 2.72 -13.91 5.25
C ILE A 131 4.17 -13.56 5.60
N THR A 132 4.43 -12.32 5.98
CA THR A 132 5.77 -11.78 6.25
C THR A 132 6.27 -12.00 7.69
N ARG A 133 5.47 -12.65 8.55
CA ARG A 133 5.78 -12.84 9.98
C ARG A 133 7.11 -13.57 10.20
N PRO A 134 7.82 -13.27 11.29
CA PRO A 134 8.96 -14.08 11.70
C PRO A 134 8.51 -15.49 12.15
N SER A 135 9.45 -16.41 12.19
CA SER A 135 9.27 -17.72 12.81
C SER A 135 9.11 -17.61 14.32
N SER A 136 8.85 -18.73 14.99
CA SER A 136 8.78 -18.80 16.45
C SER A 136 10.11 -18.47 17.16
N THR A 137 11.20 -18.30 16.42
CA THR A 137 12.51 -17.90 16.94
C THR A 137 12.85 -16.44 16.57
N GLY A 138 11.90 -15.68 16.04
CA GLY A 138 12.11 -14.31 15.58
C GLY A 138 12.82 -14.19 14.22
N ALA A 139 13.12 -15.31 13.54
CA ALA A 139 13.84 -15.30 12.27
C ALA A 139 12.89 -15.10 11.08
N PHE A 140 13.26 -14.25 10.12
CA PHE A 140 12.49 -14.06 8.89
C PHE A 140 12.96 -15.01 7.79
N PHE A 141 12.02 -15.64 7.11
CA PHE A 141 12.30 -16.42 5.89
C PHE A 141 11.24 -16.14 4.82
N PRO A 142 11.64 -15.64 3.63
CA PRO A 142 12.97 -15.11 3.31
C PRO A 142 13.35 -13.92 4.20
N GLU A 143 14.65 -13.59 4.28
CA GLU A 143 15.13 -12.43 5.07
C GLU A 143 14.48 -11.11 4.65
N SER A 144 14.16 -10.99 3.35
CA SER A 144 13.45 -9.85 2.77
C SER A 144 12.05 -9.62 3.34
N SER A 145 11.43 -10.61 4.00
CA SER A 145 10.16 -10.42 4.71
C SER A 145 10.30 -9.52 5.94
N GLY A 146 11.49 -9.44 6.54
CA GLY A 146 11.72 -8.68 7.77
C GLY A 146 11.41 -7.18 7.64
N PRO A 147 12.00 -6.46 6.67
CA PRO A 147 11.66 -5.07 6.41
C PRO A 147 10.17 -4.85 6.15
N LEU A 148 9.56 -5.67 5.28
CA LEU A 148 8.14 -5.57 4.94
C LEU A 148 7.25 -5.68 6.18
N HIS A 149 7.51 -6.69 7.01
CA HIS A 149 6.76 -6.94 8.24
C HIS A 149 6.84 -5.77 9.22
N ARG A 150 8.06 -5.22 9.42
CA ARG A 150 8.27 -4.09 10.33
C ARG A 150 7.57 -2.83 9.82
N ASN A 151 7.70 -2.54 8.52
CA ASN A 151 7.08 -1.37 7.90
C ASN A 151 5.55 -1.43 7.98
N LEU A 152 4.96 -2.59 7.65
CA LEU A 152 3.51 -2.81 7.75
C LEU A 152 3.02 -2.74 9.19
N SER A 153 3.73 -3.35 10.14
CA SER A 153 3.36 -3.33 11.56
C SER A 153 3.36 -1.92 12.13
N ALA A 154 4.35 -1.11 11.75
CA ALA A 154 4.46 0.28 12.19
C ALA A 154 3.38 1.18 11.57
N ALA A 155 3.07 1.00 10.28
CA ALA A 155 2.14 1.85 9.56
C ALA A 155 0.66 1.48 9.78
N PHE A 156 0.37 0.21 10.08
CA PHE A 156 -0.99 -0.33 10.18
C PHE A 156 -1.21 -1.12 11.49
N PRO A 157 -1.15 -0.46 12.66
CA PRO A 157 -1.27 -1.13 13.96
C PRO A 157 -2.60 -1.87 14.14
N GLU A 158 -3.70 -1.38 13.58
CA GLU A 158 -4.99 -2.09 13.59
C GLU A 158 -4.95 -3.41 12.81
N ALA A 159 -4.32 -3.40 11.63
CA ALA A 159 -4.14 -4.62 10.85
C ALA A 159 -3.18 -5.61 11.53
N ALA A 160 -2.16 -5.11 12.24
CA ALA A 160 -1.27 -5.94 13.04
C ALA A 160 -1.99 -6.59 14.22
N GLN A 161 -2.84 -5.84 14.93
CA GLN A 161 -3.69 -6.41 15.97
C GLN A 161 -4.60 -7.49 15.41
N ARG A 162 -5.24 -7.24 14.27
CA ARG A 162 -6.09 -8.22 13.58
C ARG A 162 -5.34 -9.45 13.08
N ALA A 163 -4.08 -9.28 12.69
CA ALA A 163 -3.22 -10.38 12.25
C ALA A 163 -2.89 -11.34 13.39
N PHE A 164 -2.70 -10.82 14.61
CA PHE A 164 -2.08 -11.54 15.73
C PHE A 164 -2.85 -11.43 17.06
N SER A 165 -4.18 -11.22 17.04
CA SER A 165 -5.04 -11.11 18.22
C SER A 165 -4.67 -12.12 19.33
N GLU A 166 -4.68 -11.65 20.59
CA GLU A 166 -4.13 -12.33 21.79
C GLU A 166 -4.35 -13.86 21.79
N GLY A 167 -3.25 -14.59 21.54
CA GLY A 167 -3.21 -16.04 21.43
C GLY A 167 -2.09 -16.55 20.52
N GLY A 168 -1.60 -15.73 19.59
CA GLY A 168 -0.39 -15.98 18.81
C GLY A 168 0.76 -15.11 19.28
N LEU A 169 1.56 -15.61 20.23
CA LEU A 169 2.71 -14.91 20.80
C LEU A 169 3.59 -14.23 19.74
N PRO A 170 3.96 -12.94 19.89
CA PRO A 170 5.11 -12.39 19.20
C PRO A 170 6.36 -13.06 19.79
N CYS A 171 7.14 -13.67 18.91
CA CYS A 171 8.42 -14.29 19.24
C CYS A 171 9.55 -13.32 18.91
#